data_AF-K6VAK8-F1
#
_entry.id   AF-K6VAK8-F1
#
_cell.length_a   1.000
_cell.length_b   1.000
_cell.length_c   1.000
_cell.angle_alpha   90.00
_cell.angle_beta   90.00
_cell.angle_gamma   90.00
#
_symmetry.space_group_name_H-M   'P 1'
#
loop_
_entity.id
_entity.type
_entity.pdbx_description
1 polymer ?
#
loop_
_entity_poly.entity_id
_entity_poly.type
_entity_poly.pdbx_seq_one_letter_code
_entity_poly.pdbx_strand_id
1 'polypeptide(L)'
;MTDLDLATTRRDITDALLTAFERRHEVLDAIVDAENREEAVSAIATLLDKSTLGAEAILGMSFYQLTKDERRKNLAELEDLNNALTFTLAERPASSGDTLELRVFSPTEDADIFTVRTEELKVAGDGSGTPAGEVSEEIAKGTERVENEDAVWLVGVEGDEKVGLVFGELTNGEVDVRIWIHPEHRKKGYGTACLRKSRSEMAALFPGVPMVVRAPSS
;
A
#
# COMPACT_ATOMS: atom_id res chain seq x y z
N MET A 1 -4.87 0.71 -6.10
CA MET A 1 -5.70 0.40 -4.93
C MET A 1 -5.45 -1.06 -4.60
N THR A 2 -5.00 -1.37 -3.39
CA THR A 2 -4.71 -2.74 -2.95
C THR A 2 -5.99 -3.44 -2.51
N ASP A 3 -5.95 -4.77 -2.36
CA ASP A 3 -7.07 -5.54 -1.80
C ASP A 3 -7.43 -5.08 -0.38
N LEU A 4 -6.44 -4.63 0.40
CA LEU A 4 -6.63 -4.08 1.74
C LEU A 4 -7.34 -2.72 1.71
N ASP A 5 -6.98 -1.84 0.78
CA ASP A 5 -7.65 -0.54 0.60
C ASP A 5 -9.11 -0.75 0.19
N LEU A 6 -9.36 -1.73 -0.71
CA LEU A 6 -10.71 -2.08 -1.14
C LEU A 6 -11.53 -2.66 0.01
N ALA A 7 -10.95 -3.57 0.81
CA ALA A 7 -11.62 -4.15 1.97
C ALA A 7 -11.93 -3.08 3.04
N THR A 8 -11.00 -2.15 3.29
CA THR A 8 -11.20 -1.04 4.23
C THR A 8 -12.31 -0.10 3.74
N THR A 9 -12.26 0.29 2.47
CA THR A 9 -13.29 1.12 1.83
C THR A 9 -14.67 0.44 1.90
N ARG A 10 -14.72 -0.86 1.60
CA ARG A 10 -15.96 -1.64 1.65
C ARG A 10 -16.49 -1.74 3.08
N ARG A 11 -15.60 -1.96 4.05
CA ARG A 11 -15.94 -2.02 5.48
C ARG A 11 -16.55 -0.71 5.95
N ASP A 12 -15.97 0.43 5.56
CA ASP A 12 -16.47 1.75 5.93
C ASP A 12 -17.85 2.04 5.33
N ILE A 13 -18.09 1.64 4.07
CA ILE A 13 -19.42 1.75 3.44
C ILE A 13 -20.44 0.88 4.18
N THR A 14 -20.11 -0.40 4.45
CA THR A 14 -21.03 -1.33 5.11
C THR A 14 -21.35 -0.90 6.54
N ASP A 15 -20.37 -0.38 7.27
CA ASP A 15 -20.54 0.21 8.61
C ASP A 15 -21.44 1.46 8.60
N ALA A 16 -21.28 2.34 7.61
CA ALA A 16 -22.15 3.50 7.42
C ALA A 16 -23.60 3.08 7.14
N LEU A 17 -23.82 2.09 6.26
CA LEU A 17 -25.15 1.56 5.96
C LEU A 17 -25.84 0.99 7.21
N LEU A 18 -25.12 0.22 8.02
CA LEU A 18 -25.66 -0.35 9.26
C LEU A 18 -26.00 0.74 10.27
N THR A 19 -25.13 1.73 10.46
CA THR A 19 -25.37 2.88 11.33
C THR A 19 -26.62 3.66 10.89
N ALA A 20 -26.80 3.86 9.58
CA ALA A 20 -27.99 4.53 9.03
C ALA A 20 -29.29 3.76 9.31
N PHE A 21 -29.27 2.42 9.35
CA PHE A 21 -30.47 1.63 9.67
C PHE A 21 -30.93 1.80 11.12
N GLU A 22 -30.00 2.02 12.04
CA GLU A 22 -30.29 2.27 13.46
C GLU A 22 -30.93 3.65 13.65
N ARG A 23 -30.51 4.64 12.85
CA ARG A 23 -30.96 6.04 12.89
C ARG A 23 -31.83 6.43 11.70
N ARG A 24 -32.57 5.49 11.14
CA ARG A 24 -33.32 5.63 9.88
C ARG A 24 -34.23 6.86 9.80
N HIS A 25 -34.85 7.26 10.91
CA HIS A 25 -35.77 8.40 10.94
C HIS A 25 -34.99 9.71 10.84
N GLU A 26 -33.93 9.85 11.63
CA GLU A 26 -33.04 11.02 11.59
C GLU A 26 -32.35 11.17 10.24
N VAL A 27 -31.95 10.05 9.62
CA VAL A 27 -31.37 10.06 8.27
C VAL A 27 -32.39 10.53 7.23
N LEU A 28 -33.63 10.06 7.30
CA LEU A 28 -34.69 10.51 6.39
C LEU A 28 -35.04 11.98 6.61
N ASP A 29 -35.09 12.43 7.86
CA ASP A 29 -35.34 13.83 8.20
C ASP A 29 -34.23 14.72 7.62
N ALA A 30 -32.96 14.35 7.81
CA ALA A 30 -31.82 15.08 7.25
C ALA A 30 -31.82 15.11 5.70
N ILE A 31 -32.31 14.06 5.03
CA ILE A 31 -32.45 14.03 3.57
C ILE A 31 -33.57 14.97 3.11
N VAL A 32 -34.70 15.00 3.83
CA VAL A 32 -35.86 15.83 3.49
C VAL A 32 -35.59 17.31 3.74
N ASP A 33 -34.78 17.64 4.75
CA ASP A 33 -34.42 19.02 5.10
C ASP A 33 -33.39 19.65 4.15
N ALA A 34 -32.65 18.84 3.38
CA ALA A 34 -31.63 19.31 2.45
C ALA A 34 -32.22 19.83 1.12
N GLU A 35 -31.67 20.93 0.58
CA GLU A 35 -32.14 21.52 -0.67
C GLU A 35 -31.73 20.70 -1.90
N ASN A 36 -30.61 19.98 -1.81
CA ASN A 36 -30.02 19.24 -2.93
C ASN A 36 -29.23 18.00 -2.48
N ARG A 37 -28.77 17.22 -3.47
CA ARG A 37 -28.04 15.96 -3.23
C ARG A 37 -26.75 16.16 -2.44
N GLU A 38 -25.97 17.20 -2.76
CA GLU A 38 -24.68 17.45 -2.10
C GLU A 38 -24.88 17.82 -0.63
N GLU A 39 -25.88 18.66 -0.35
CA GLU A 39 -26.27 19.04 1.01
C GLU A 39 -26.77 17.82 1.80
N ALA A 40 -27.59 16.95 1.19
CA ALA A 40 -28.05 15.72 1.84
C ALA A 40 -26.88 14.79 2.20
N VAL A 41 -25.90 14.63 1.30
CA VAL A 41 -24.68 13.85 1.57
C VAL A 41 -23.90 14.45 2.75
N SER A 42 -23.69 15.77 2.75
CA SER A 42 -22.99 16.47 3.82
C SER A 42 -23.72 16.35 5.17
N ALA A 43 -25.05 16.48 5.17
CA ALA A 43 -25.88 16.35 6.35
C ALA A 43 -25.84 14.92 6.93
N ILE A 44 -25.93 13.88 6.09
CA ILE A 44 -25.82 12.48 6.52
C ILE A 44 -24.42 12.19 7.09
N ALA A 45 -23.36 12.62 6.39
CA ALA A 45 -21.98 12.42 6.83
C ALA A 45 -21.75 13.03 8.22
N THR A 46 -22.24 14.25 8.43
CA THR A 46 -22.15 14.96 9.71
C THR A 46 -23.00 14.29 10.78
N LEU A 47 -24.26 13.93 10.46
CA LEU A 47 -25.19 13.32 11.40
C LEU A 47 -24.65 12.00 11.97
N LEU A 48 -24.07 11.16 11.11
CA LEU A 48 -23.64 9.81 11.46
C LEU A 48 -22.15 9.69 11.80
N ASP A 49 -21.39 10.77 11.69
CA ASP A 49 -19.92 10.78 11.80
C ASP A 49 -19.28 9.73 10.86
N LYS A 50 -19.60 9.83 9.56
CA LYS A 50 -19.13 8.91 8.51
C LYS A 50 -18.46 9.65 7.36
N SER A 51 -17.70 8.91 6.56
CA SER A 51 -17.09 9.44 5.34
C SER A 51 -18.14 9.89 4.33
N THR A 52 -17.78 10.85 3.46
CA THR A 52 -18.60 11.28 2.33
C THR A 52 -19.03 10.11 1.46
N LEU A 53 -18.12 9.15 1.21
CA LEU A 53 -18.41 7.95 0.44
C LEU A 53 -19.48 7.05 1.12
N GLY A 54 -19.41 6.89 2.44
CA GLY A 54 -20.45 6.19 3.19
C GLY A 54 -21.80 6.89 3.12
N ALA A 55 -21.81 8.22 3.21
CA ALA A 55 -23.02 9.04 3.08
C ALA A 55 -23.63 8.98 1.66
N GLU A 56 -22.80 8.98 0.61
CA GLU A 56 -23.25 8.77 -0.78
C GLU A 56 -23.89 7.39 -0.96
N ALA A 57 -23.31 6.35 -0.36
CA ALA A 57 -23.86 4.99 -0.42
C ALA A 57 -25.21 4.91 0.32
N ILE A 58 -25.36 5.61 1.45
CA ILE A 58 -26.64 5.73 2.17
C ILE A 58 -27.68 6.43 1.29
N LEU A 59 -27.35 7.59 0.72
CA LEU A 59 -28.29 8.34 -0.12
C LEU A 59 -28.66 7.59 -1.41
N GLY A 60 -27.76 6.77 -1.94
CA GLY A 60 -27.96 5.94 -3.13
C GLY A 60 -28.70 4.61 -2.87
N MET A 61 -29.05 4.29 -1.63
CA MET A 61 -29.66 2.99 -1.32
C MET A 61 -31.08 2.87 -1.89
N SER A 62 -31.43 1.68 -2.36
CA SER A 62 -32.80 1.33 -2.72
C SER A 62 -33.58 0.85 -1.50
N PHE A 63 -34.89 1.13 -1.44
CA PHE A 63 -35.72 0.76 -0.28
C PHE A 63 -35.74 -0.74 0.06
N TYR A 64 -35.52 -1.63 -0.90
CA TYR A 64 -35.44 -3.08 -0.62
C TYR A 64 -34.24 -3.44 0.29
N GLN A 65 -33.18 -2.62 0.26
CA GLN A 65 -31.98 -2.80 1.09
C GLN A 65 -32.23 -2.51 2.59
N LEU A 66 -33.39 -1.92 2.93
CA LEU A 66 -33.84 -1.74 4.32
C LEU A 66 -34.49 -3.00 4.92
N THR A 67 -34.79 -4.00 4.09
CA THR A 67 -35.44 -5.22 4.56
C THR A 67 -34.59 -5.94 5.61
N LYS A 68 -35.24 -6.73 6.47
CA LYS A 68 -34.54 -7.49 7.53
C LYS A 68 -33.49 -8.45 6.95
N ASP A 69 -33.73 -8.98 5.76
CA ASP A 69 -32.81 -9.90 5.09
C ASP A 69 -31.52 -9.19 4.65
N GLU A 70 -31.66 -8.08 3.92
CA GLU A 70 -30.51 -7.29 3.46
C GLU A 70 -29.69 -6.72 4.64
N ARG A 71 -30.35 -6.30 5.72
CA ARG A 71 -29.64 -5.85 6.93
C ARG A 71 -28.79 -6.96 7.58
N ARG A 72 -29.29 -8.20 7.60
CA ARG A 72 -28.52 -9.35 8.11
C ARG A 72 -27.32 -9.66 7.22
N LYS A 73 -27.46 -9.53 5.90
CA LYS A 73 -26.36 -9.70 4.96
C LYS A 73 -25.28 -8.63 5.16
N ASN A 74 -25.68 -7.36 5.30
CA ASN A 74 -24.73 -6.27 5.59
C ASN A 74 -24.01 -6.48 6.94
N LEU A 75 -24.71 -6.99 7.96
CA LEU A 75 -24.09 -7.30 9.26
C LEU A 75 -23.06 -8.44 9.13
N ALA A 76 -23.41 -9.53 8.46
CA ALA A 76 -22.49 -10.64 8.22
C ALA A 76 -21.28 -10.20 7.38
N GLU A 77 -21.50 -9.39 6.35
CA GLU A 77 -20.42 -8.83 5.53
C GLU A 77 -19.49 -7.94 6.38
N LEU A 78 -20.02 -7.10 7.26
CA LEU A 78 -19.21 -6.27 8.15
C LEU A 78 -18.37 -7.13 9.10
N GLU A 79 -18.93 -8.21 9.65
CA GLU A 79 -18.21 -9.17 10.50
C GLU A 79 -17.06 -9.85 9.74
N ASP A 80 -17.33 -10.33 8.52
CA ASP A 80 -16.33 -10.95 7.65
C ASP A 80 -15.21 -9.98 7.29
N LEU A 81 -15.55 -8.74 6.94
CA LEU A 81 -14.58 -7.68 6.63
C LEU A 81 -13.72 -7.33 7.85
N ASN A 82 -14.32 -7.19 9.04
CA ASN A 82 -13.57 -6.93 10.27
C ASN A 82 -12.62 -8.10 10.59
N ASN A 83 -13.06 -9.35 10.39
CA ASN A 83 -12.21 -10.53 10.57
C ASN A 83 -11.04 -10.54 9.57
N ALA A 84 -11.30 -10.26 8.29
CA ALA A 84 -10.28 -10.21 7.25
C ALA A 84 -9.25 -9.10 7.50
N LEU A 85 -9.70 -7.91 7.89
CA LEU A 85 -8.83 -6.78 8.21
C LEU A 85 -7.99 -7.05 9.46
N THR A 86 -8.60 -7.59 10.52
CA THR A 86 -7.91 -7.98 11.75
C THR A 86 -6.84 -9.03 11.47
N PHE A 87 -7.16 -10.05 10.68
CA PHE A 87 -6.21 -11.09 10.29
C PHE A 87 -5.07 -10.53 9.45
N THR A 88 -5.38 -9.67 8.48
CA THR A 88 -4.37 -9.07 7.60
C THR A 88 -3.42 -8.14 8.38
N LEU A 89 -3.93 -7.36 9.34
CA LEU A 89 -3.12 -6.53 10.23
C LEU A 89 -2.29 -7.37 11.22
N ALA A 90 -2.85 -8.48 11.73
CA ALA A 90 -2.16 -9.36 12.65
C ALA A 90 -1.03 -10.16 11.98
N GLU A 91 -1.24 -10.67 10.76
CA GLU A 91 -0.22 -11.42 10.03
C GLU A 91 0.75 -10.52 9.27
N ARG A 92 0.28 -9.35 8.80
CA ARG A 92 1.04 -8.45 7.93
C ARG A 92 0.88 -6.99 8.34
N PRO A 93 1.37 -6.61 9.53
CA PRO A 93 1.17 -5.28 10.09
C PRO A 93 1.68 -4.16 9.19
N ALA A 94 2.68 -4.42 8.35
CA ALA A 94 3.22 -3.43 7.42
C ALA A 94 2.52 -3.39 6.05
N SER A 95 1.47 -4.20 5.79
CA SER A 95 0.76 -4.15 4.49
C SER A 95 -0.02 -2.85 4.26
N SER A 96 -0.42 -2.15 5.33
CA SER A 96 -0.95 -0.79 5.21
C SER A 96 0.09 0.16 4.66
N GLY A 97 1.38 -0.07 4.94
CA GLY A 97 2.54 0.64 4.39
C GLY A 97 2.65 2.11 4.81
N ASP A 98 1.93 2.52 5.85
CA ASP A 98 1.82 3.92 6.27
C ASP A 98 3.03 4.38 7.09
N THR A 99 3.66 3.46 7.81
CA THR A 99 4.82 3.69 8.68
C THR A 99 6.16 3.37 8.02
N LEU A 100 6.17 2.55 6.97
CA LEU A 100 7.38 2.23 6.21
C LEU A 100 7.86 3.46 5.44
N GLU A 101 9.14 3.82 5.49
CA GLU A 101 9.76 4.85 4.66
C GLU A 101 10.71 4.23 3.62
N LEU A 102 10.84 4.89 2.46
CA LEU A 102 11.92 4.60 1.52
C LEU A 102 12.86 5.80 1.53
N ARG A 103 14.15 5.54 1.71
CA ARG A 103 15.20 6.56 1.59
C ARG A 103 16.30 6.09 0.66
N VAL A 104 17.06 7.05 0.12
CA VAL A 104 18.22 6.74 -0.72
C VAL A 104 19.24 5.89 0.05
N PHE A 105 19.80 4.91 -0.64
CA PHE A 105 20.85 4.04 -0.13
C PHE A 105 22.13 4.83 0.17
N SER A 106 22.71 4.59 1.36
CA SER A 106 23.97 5.17 1.80
C SER A 106 25.06 4.09 1.83
N PRO A 107 26.12 4.20 1.02
CA PRO A 107 27.19 3.20 0.96
C PRO A 107 27.85 2.89 2.30
N THR A 108 27.93 3.87 3.19
CA THR A 108 28.56 3.72 4.51
C THR A 108 27.59 3.19 5.56
N GLU A 109 26.32 3.58 5.49
CA GLU A 109 25.35 3.22 6.53
C GLU A 109 24.65 1.89 6.22
N ASP A 110 24.46 1.54 4.94
CA ASP A 110 23.60 0.44 4.50
C ASP A 110 24.37 -0.76 3.93
N ALA A 111 25.69 -0.77 4.09
CA ALA A 111 26.53 -1.90 3.69
C ALA A 111 26.14 -3.20 4.41
N ASP A 112 25.64 -3.11 5.64
CA ASP A 112 25.15 -4.24 6.45
C ASP A 112 23.99 -4.97 5.76
N ILE A 113 22.90 -4.27 5.42
CA ILE A 113 21.72 -4.87 4.79
C ILE A 113 22.03 -5.36 3.36
N PHE A 114 22.91 -4.65 2.64
CA PHE A 114 23.36 -5.09 1.31
C PHE A 114 24.23 -6.35 1.39
N THR A 115 25.05 -6.49 2.43
CA THR A 115 25.81 -7.73 2.70
C THR A 115 24.87 -8.91 2.87
N VAL A 116 23.86 -8.79 3.74
CA VAL A 116 22.88 -9.87 3.97
C VAL A 116 22.18 -10.28 2.67
N ARG A 117 21.74 -9.31 1.86
CA ARG A 117 21.13 -9.56 0.55
C ARG A 117 22.08 -10.29 -0.39
N THR A 118 23.34 -9.89 -0.41
CA THR A 118 24.36 -10.43 -1.32
C THR A 118 24.77 -11.85 -0.92
N GLU A 119 24.89 -12.14 0.37
CA GLU A 119 25.14 -13.49 0.88
C GLU A 119 23.98 -14.45 0.56
N GLU A 120 22.74 -13.98 0.66
CA GLU A 120 21.56 -14.77 0.37
C GLU A 120 21.43 -15.06 -1.14
N LEU A 121 21.44 -14.02 -1.96
CA LEU A 121 21.12 -14.14 -3.38
C LEU A 121 22.33 -14.55 -4.23
N LYS A 122 23.56 -14.26 -3.76
CA LYS A 122 24.84 -14.57 -4.44
C LYS A 122 24.97 -14.01 -5.87
N VAL A 123 24.13 -13.04 -6.22
CA VAL A 123 24.14 -12.34 -7.51
C VAL A 123 24.45 -10.87 -7.31
N ALA A 124 24.97 -10.21 -8.35
CA ALA A 124 25.25 -8.78 -8.35
C ALA A 124 24.02 -7.94 -8.00
N GLY A 125 24.25 -6.73 -7.47
CA GLY A 125 23.20 -5.77 -7.14
C GLY A 125 22.52 -5.17 -8.38
N ASP A 126 23.29 -5.08 -9.47
CA ASP A 126 23.04 -4.34 -10.71
C ASP A 126 21.92 -4.88 -11.61
N GLY A 127 21.41 -6.09 -11.33
CA GLY A 127 20.32 -6.72 -12.09
C GLY A 127 20.76 -7.60 -13.26
N SER A 128 22.05 -7.70 -13.51
CA SER A 128 22.61 -8.56 -14.57
C SER A 128 22.39 -10.06 -14.32
N GLY A 129 22.14 -10.45 -13.07
CA GLY A 129 22.07 -11.86 -12.66
C GLY A 129 23.44 -12.56 -12.63
N THR A 130 24.53 -11.81 -12.82
CA THR A 130 25.89 -12.34 -12.69
C THR A 130 26.22 -12.65 -11.21
N PRO A 131 27.17 -13.55 -10.94
CA PRO A 131 27.62 -13.80 -9.56
C PRO A 131 28.11 -12.53 -8.88
N ALA A 132 27.79 -12.36 -7.60
CA ALA A 132 28.25 -11.21 -6.82
C ALA A 132 29.78 -11.21 -6.69
N GLY A 133 30.39 -10.03 -6.85
CA GLY A 133 31.76 -9.77 -6.45
C GLY A 133 31.89 -9.45 -4.95
N GLU A 134 33.02 -8.85 -4.57
CA GLU A 134 33.20 -8.33 -3.23
C GLU A 134 32.19 -7.21 -2.93
N VAL A 135 31.62 -7.21 -1.72
CA VAL A 135 30.51 -6.33 -1.35
C VAL A 135 30.84 -4.86 -1.56
N SER A 136 32.05 -4.43 -1.20
CA SER A 136 32.49 -3.04 -1.39
C SER A 136 32.60 -2.65 -2.86
N GLU A 137 33.03 -3.58 -3.73
CA GLU A 137 33.08 -3.36 -5.18
C GLU A 137 31.68 -3.28 -5.78
N GLU A 138 30.76 -4.15 -5.33
CA GLU A 138 29.36 -4.13 -5.76
C GLU A 138 28.64 -2.85 -5.33
N ILE A 139 28.88 -2.38 -4.10
CA ILE A 139 28.37 -1.09 -3.62
C ILE A 139 28.95 0.06 -4.45
N ALA A 140 30.25 0.05 -4.75
CA ALA A 140 30.89 1.10 -5.54
C ALA A 140 30.29 1.17 -6.96
N LYS A 141 30.15 0.03 -7.65
CA LYS A 141 29.50 -0.04 -8.98
C LYS A 141 28.06 0.44 -8.93
N GLY A 142 27.30 0.00 -7.91
CA GLY A 142 25.91 0.42 -7.73
C GLY A 142 25.79 1.93 -7.54
N THR A 143 26.63 2.49 -6.68
CA THR A 143 26.66 3.94 -6.38
C THR A 143 27.04 4.75 -7.61
N GLU A 144 28.04 4.33 -8.37
CA GLU A 144 28.43 4.98 -9.64
C GLU A 144 27.27 5.02 -10.63
N ARG A 145 26.49 3.93 -10.73
CA ARG A 145 25.30 3.90 -11.60
C ARG A 145 24.18 4.81 -11.09
N VAL A 146 24.02 4.96 -9.79
CA VAL A 146 23.09 5.93 -9.21
C VAL A 146 23.53 7.36 -9.53
N GLU A 147 24.83 7.67 -9.40
CA GLU A 147 25.39 8.98 -9.76
C GLU A 147 25.26 9.30 -11.26
N ASN A 148 25.35 8.28 -12.11
CA ASN A 148 25.16 8.41 -13.56
C ASN A 148 23.69 8.43 -13.99
N GLU A 149 22.74 8.42 -13.04
CA GLU A 149 21.29 8.36 -13.32
C GLU A 149 20.89 7.10 -14.12
N ASP A 150 21.66 6.02 -14.03
CA ASP A 150 21.36 4.72 -14.66
C ASP A 150 20.66 3.76 -13.69
N ALA A 151 20.62 4.09 -12.40
CA ALA A 151 20.01 3.30 -11.36
C ALA A 151 19.49 4.16 -10.20
N VAL A 152 18.63 3.58 -9.37
CA VAL A 152 18.17 4.12 -8.09
C VAL A 152 18.16 3.00 -7.07
N TRP A 153 18.88 3.20 -5.97
CA TRP A 153 18.93 2.23 -4.87
C TRP A 153 18.32 2.87 -3.63
N LEU A 154 17.30 2.23 -3.06
CA LEU A 154 16.58 2.69 -1.88
C LEU A 154 16.60 1.63 -0.78
N VAL A 155 16.53 2.09 0.46
CA VAL A 155 16.38 1.25 1.66
C VAL A 155 14.99 1.46 2.22
N GLY A 156 14.29 0.35 2.45
CA GLY A 156 13.05 0.35 3.21
C GLY A 156 13.35 0.34 4.71
N VAL A 157 12.81 1.32 5.42
CA VAL A 157 13.01 1.50 6.86
C VAL A 157 11.65 1.53 7.58
N GLU A 158 11.53 0.79 8.67
CA GLU A 158 10.39 0.83 9.57
C GLU A 158 10.90 1.26 10.96
N GLY A 159 10.59 2.49 11.38
CA GLY A 159 11.22 3.07 12.58
C GLY A 159 12.73 3.21 12.38
N ASP A 160 13.52 2.49 13.19
CA ASP A 160 15.00 2.45 13.07
C ASP A 160 15.50 1.16 12.37
N GLU A 161 14.61 0.26 11.95
CA GLU A 161 14.97 -1.03 11.36
C GLU A 161 15.01 -0.97 9.84
N LYS A 162 16.11 -1.47 9.24
CA LYS A 162 16.22 -1.65 7.78
C LYS A 162 15.54 -2.96 7.39
N VAL A 163 14.39 -2.88 6.72
CA VAL A 163 13.54 -4.04 6.42
C VAL A 163 13.70 -4.59 5.01
N GLY A 164 14.30 -3.82 4.10
CA GLY A 164 14.52 -4.27 2.72
C GLY A 164 15.26 -3.28 1.84
N LEU A 165 15.49 -3.70 0.60
CA LEU A 165 16.16 -2.95 -0.45
C LEU A 165 15.27 -2.89 -1.70
N VAL A 166 15.27 -1.74 -2.36
CA VAL A 166 14.62 -1.54 -3.66
C VAL A 166 15.67 -1.07 -4.64
N PHE A 167 15.75 -1.77 -5.77
CA PHE A 167 16.64 -1.45 -6.88
C PHE A 167 15.78 -1.09 -8.09
N GLY A 168 15.95 0.11 -8.63
CA GLY A 168 15.44 0.52 -9.93
C GLY A 168 16.59 0.62 -10.91
N GLU A 169 16.58 -0.16 -11.98
CA GLU A 169 17.64 -0.16 -12.99
C GLU A 169 17.09 0.36 -14.32
N LEU A 170 17.66 1.43 -14.86
CA LEU A 170 17.26 1.95 -16.16
C LEU A 170 17.82 1.06 -17.27
N THR A 171 16.93 0.36 -17.97
CA THR A 171 17.29 -0.54 -19.06
C THR A 171 16.36 -0.31 -20.25
N ASN A 172 16.90 0.00 -21.43
CA ASN A 172 16.14 0.18 -22.66
C ASN A 172 14.99 1.22 -22.57
N GLY A 173 15.17 2.26 -21.74
CA GLY A 173 14.14 3.30 -21.55
C GLY A 173 12.99 2.89 -20.62
N GLU A 174 13.16 1.80 -19.86
CA GLU A 174 12.26 1.37 -18.79
C GLU A 174 13.04 1.21 -17.49
N VAL A 175 12.40 1.44 -16.34
CA VAL A 175 13.00 1.16 -15.03
C VAL A 175 12.55 -0.22 -14.57
N ASP A 176 13.48 -1.17 -14.46
CA ASP A 176 13.22 -2.49 -13.87
C ASP A 176 13.35 -2.41 -12.34
N VAL A 177 12.23 -2.63 -11.65
CA VAL A 177 12.15 -2.53 -10.20
C VAL A 177 12.22 -3.91 -9.56
N ARG A 178 13.23 -4.10 -8.73
CA ARG A 178 13.48 -5.32 -7.96
C ARG A 178 13.45 -4.99 -6.47
N ILE A 179 12.70 -5.77 -5.70
CA ILE A 179 12.53 -5.59 -4.27
C ILE A 179 13.05 -6.83 -3.56
N TRP A 180 13.92 -6.61 -2.57
CA TRP A 180 14.37 -7.64 -1.66
C TRP A 180 13.97 -7.27 -0.24
N ILE A 181 13.38 -8.21 0.50
CA ILE A 181 13.02 -8.02 1.90
C ILE A 181 13.92 -8.89 2.76
N HIS A 182 14.49 -8.27 3.79
CA HIS A 182 15.37 -8.94 4.74
C HIS A 182 14.67 -10.18 5.31
N PRO A 183 15.34 -11.35 5.41
CA PRO A 183 14.70 -12.61 5.75
C PRO A 183 13.83 -12.56 7.01
N GLU A 184 14.28 -11.87 8.04
CA GLU A 184 13.58 -11.71 9.33
C GLU A 184 12.32 -10.83 9.25
N HIS A 185 12.18 -10.05 8.18
CA HIS A 185 11.05 -9.15 7.94
C HIS A 185 10.08 -9.70 6.88
N ARG A 186 10.35 -10.88 6.31
CA ARG A 186 9.47 -11.49 5.31
C ARG A 186 8.12 -11.87 5.90
N LYS A 187 7.13 -11.95 5.00
CA LYS A 187 5.73 -12.27 5.31
C LYS A 187 5.03 -11.26 6.23
N LYS A 188 5.64 -10.12 6.55
CA LYS A 188 5.04 -9.04 7.35
C LYS A 188 4.37 -7.93 6.53
N GLY A 189 4.40 -8.01 5.20
CA GLY A 189 3.79 -7.02 4.29
C GLY A 189 4.76 -6.02 3.65
N TYR A 190 6.03 -5.97 4.08
CA TYR A 190 7.00 -4.98 3.60
C TYR A 190 7.27 -5.01 2.09
N GLY A 191 7.17 -6.16 1.42
CA GLY A 191 7.32 -6.24 -0.03
C GLY A 191 6.29 -5.38 -0.78
N THR A 192 5.03 -5.46 -0.37
CA THR A 192 3.93 -4.66 -0.94
C THR A 192 4.09 -3.19 -0.59
N ALA A 193 4.47 -2.88 0.66
CA ALA A 193 4.67 -1.51 1.10
C ALA A 193 5.84 -0.83 0.35
N CYS A 194 6.98 -1.51 0.20
CA CYS A 194 8.09 -1.05 -0.64
C CYS A 194 7.62 -0.79 -2.07
N LEU A 195 6.89 -1.72 -2.69
CA LEU A 195 6.40 -1.55 -4.06
C LEU A 195 5.50 -0.32 -4.22
N ARG A 196 4.60 -0.09 -3.26
CA ARG A 196 3.69 1.06 -3.25
C ARG A 196 4.47 2.38 -3.21
N LYS A 197 5.43 2.49 -2.30
CA LYS A 197 6.25 3.72 -2.14
C LYS A 197 7.24 3.93 -3.29
N SER A 198 7.77 2.84 -3.86
CA SER A 198 8.73 2.91 -4.96
C SER A 198 8.18 3.67 -6.17
N ARG A 199 6.86 3.63 -6.42
CA ARG A 199 6.25 4.37 -7.54
C ARG A 199 6.44 5.88 -7.42
N SER A 200 6.24 6.45 -6.23
CA SER A 200 6.38 7.89 -6.01
C SER A 200 7.84 8.31 -6.07
N GLU A 201 8.74 7.55 -5.45
CA GLU A 201 10.18 7.84 -5.45
C GLU A 201 10.78 7.76 -6.86
N MET A 202 10.44 6.70 -7.61
CA MET A 202 10.96 6.51 -8.98
C MET A 202 10.38 7.53 -9.95
N ALA A 203 9.14 7.99 -9.77
CA ALA A 203 8.58 9.06 -10.60
C ALA A 203 9.29 10.41 -10.37
N ALA A 204 9.82 10.65 -9.17
CA ALA A 204 10.62 11.85 -8.87
C ALA A 204 12.03 11.77 -9.49
N LEU A 205 12.63 10.58 -9.51
CA LEU A 205 14.00 10.36 -9.99
C LEU A 205 14.07 10.09 -11.51
N PHE A 206 13.03 9.49 -12.10
CA PHE A 206 12.92 9.19 -13.53
C PHE A 206 11.59 9.71 -14.11
N PRO A 207 11.43 11.04 -14.26
CA PRO A 207 10.17 11.63 -14.71
C PRO A 207 9.84 11.20 -16.15
N GLY A 208 8.66 10.59 -16.32
CA GLY A 208 8.16 10.17 -17.64
C GLY A 208 8.68 8.83 -18.15
N VAL A 209 9.45 8.09 -17.36
CA VAL A 209 9.97 6.76 -17.72
C VAL A 209 9.00 5.66 -17.27
N PRO A 210 8.60 4.72 -18.15
CA PRO A 210 7.79 3.57 -17.75
C PRO A 210 8.48 2.69 -16.71
N MET A 211 7.73 2.30 -15.68
CA MET A 211 8.21 1.36 -14.66
C MET A 211 7.73 -0.06 -14.96
N VAL A 212 8.64 -1.03 -14.92
CA VAL A 212 8.35 -2.45 -15.07
C VAL A 212 8.78 -3.17 -13.79
N VAL A 213 7.86 -3.93 -13.19
CA VAL A 213 8.14 -4.75 -12.02
C VAL A 213 8.21 -6.19 -12.50
N ARG A 214 9.40 -6.78 -12.47
CA ARG A 214 9.59 -8.19 -12.84
C ARG A 214 9.65 -9.04 -11.58
N ALA A 215 8.97 -10.19 -11.61
CA ALA A 215 9.25 -11.24 -10.64
C ALA A 215 10.71 -11.70 -10.84
N PRO A 216 11.44 -12.06 -9.77
CA PRO A 216 12.76 -12.64 -9.92
C PRO A 216 12.66 -13.82 -10.89
N SER A 217 13.45 -13.81 -11.96
CA SER A 217 13.57 -14.99 -12.83
C SER A 217 14.19 -16.11 -12.00
N SER A 218 13.43 -17.20 -11.86
CA SER A 218 13.84 -18.43 -11.18
C SER A 218 15.15 -19.00 -11.70
#